data_AF-A0A330M092-F1
#
_entry.id   AF-A0A330M092-F1
#
_cell.length_a   1.000
_cell.length_b   1.000
_cell.length_c   1.000
_cell.angle_alpha   90.00
_cell.angle_beta   90.00
_cell.angle_gamma   90.00
#
_symmetry.space_group_name_H-M   'P 1'
#
loop_
_entity.id
_entity.type
_entity.pdbx_description
1 polymer ?
#
loop_
_entity_poly.entity_id
_entity_poly.type
_entity_poly.pdbx_seq_one_letter_code
_entity_poly.pdbx_strand_id
1 'polypeptide(L)'
;MINASKKSADCFIILFVLILTLAGCKSTPESIVPERVIPPALLHFPQDVKVDGADIVDMQQALADRNLYFAHNGNIKMLSTAQCKLDISAHRGDFRFPESSSSAIASALNDNFNSVEIDVMLLKDGTWVNHHDSQTGRATVHYTGKRFKLERMKLNEFTQLKLRDKNNNDLLDQRPITAYEAFSTFAAFRRADQKLNVEIKSDTYGGKLLELDNMLRQTIGLEGYYYSSGNLETLYKLRGINPLVYLGFIQGGHPSSIEILKKNLRNGVKNDAYYLDNQHQLELAAGYATRRYRSKYKDYTSSKAIGTLVRKLGSNSGLHLDIRSYSQNLRVKSRAKTFGMKLYTYSLNGADYHQSQLLKLNQAQLPDGVIVDATPYKVCQQLFTASLPKQRYQAISTIGRYITSLPVDADFDQFEQMLGYRQEGYYISLASGLRSIKRAKPKAAVVIKTSSNIDEYGFPIIIDERVDTGTGKTIILTLPSSQYDR
;
A
#
# COMPACT_ATOMS: atom_id res chain seq x y z
N MET A 1 -87.23 7.62 14.80
CA MET A 1 -86.88 7.94 16.20
C MET A 1 -85.76 7.01 16.65
N ILE A 2 -84.65 7.60 17.08
CA ILE A 2 -83.64 7.10 18.04
C ILE A 2 -83.02 5.71 17.76
N ASN A 3 -81.79 5.69 17.24
CA ASN A 3 -80.63 5.02 17.88
C ASN A 3 -79.41 4.98 16.96
N ALA A 4 -78.44 5.88 17.18
CA ALA A 4 -77.05 5.66 16.77
C ALA A 4 -76.13 6.67 17.48
N SER A 5 -76.03 6.57 18.81
CA SER A 5 -74.93 7.20 19.56
C SER A 5 -74.46 6.22 20.62
N LYS A 6 -73.41 5.46 20.27
CA LYS A 6 -72.50 4.70 21.16
C LYS A 6 -71.65 3.73 20.34
N LYS A 7 -70.80 4.21 19.43
CA LYS A 7 -69.73 3.37 18.81
C LYS A 7 -68.48 4.15 18.37
N SER A 8 -68.25 5.36 18.88
CA SER A 8 -67.11 6.20 18.48
C SER A 8 -66.13 6.54 19.62
N ALA A 9 -66.40 6.12 20.86
CA ALA A 9 -65.53 6.47 21.99
C ALA A 9 -64.41 5.46 22.26
N ASP A 10 -64.57 4.17 21.91
CA ASP A 10 -63.62 3.13 22.33
C ASP A 10 -62.44 2.92 21.36
N CYS A 11 -62.51 3.49 20.14
CA CYS A 11 -61.43 3.34 19.15
C CYS A 11 -60.31 4.39 19.31
N PHE A 12 -60.59 5.52 19.97
CA PHE A 12 -59.61 6.59 20.16
C PHE A 12 -58.71 6.39 21.39
N ILE A 13 -59.13 5.59 22.37
CA ILE A 13 -58.34 5.36 23.59
C ILE A 13 -57.23 4.32 23.33
N ILE A 14 -57.46 3.33 22.46
CA ILE A 14 -56.43 2.31 22.13
C ILE A 14 -55.32 2.90 21.23
N LEU A 15 -55.65 3.87 20.37
CA LEU A 15 -54.64 4.52 19.51
C LEU A 15 -53.75 5.51 20.30
N PHE A 16 -54.26 6.13 21.37
CA PHE A 16 -53.46 7.06 22.18
C PHE A 16 -52.48 6.35 23.12
N VAL A 17 -52.81 5.14 23.60
CA VAL A 17 -51.91 4.35 24.46
C VAL A 17 -50.77 3.71 23.67
N LEU A 18 -50.97 3.37 22.39
CA LEU A 18 -49.89 2.83 21.54
C LEU A 18 -48.87 3.89 21.08
N ILE A 19 -49.27 5.17 21.01
CA ILE A 19 -48.38 6.28 20.65
C ILE A 19 -47.50 6.70 21.85
N LEU A 20 -47.96 6.49 23.09
CA LEU A 20 -47.18 6.80 24.29
C LEU A 20 -46.14 5.73 24.66
N THR A 21 -46.24 4.50 24.12
CA THR A 21 -45.23 3.44 24.33
C THR A 21 -44.06 3.48 23.34
N LEU A 22 -44.10 4.34 22.31
CA LEU A 22 -42.99 4.51 21.35
C LEU A 22 -42.09 5.74 21.64
N ALA A 23 -42.41 6.52 22.67
CA ALA A 23 -41.60 7.69 23.09
C ALA A 23 -40.55 7.37 24.18
N GLY A 24 -40.33 6.08 24.49
CA GLY A 24 -39.54 5.63 25.64
C GLY A 24 -38.11 5.19 25.36
N CYS A 25 -37.63 5.17 24.11
CA CYS A 25 -36.20 4.95 23.84
C CYS A 25 -35.50 6.31 23.84
N LYS A 26 -35.11 6.75 25.04
CA LYS A 26 -34.09 7.79 25.22
C LYS A 26 -32.90 7.41 24.35
N SER A 27 -32.66 8.21 23.33
CA SER A 27 -31.37 8.37 22.67
C SER A 27 -30.30 8.32 23.74
N THR A 28 -29.44 7.31 23.68
CA THR A 28 -28.15 7.33 24.37
C THR A 28 -27.54 8.70 24.07
N PRO A 29 -27.15 9.50 25.08
CA PRO A 29 -26.47 10.75 24.80
C PRO A 29 -25.28 10.41 23.91
N GLU A 30 -25.19 11.04 22.74
CA GLU A 30 -24.00 10.96 21.90
C GLU A 30 -22.82 11.19 22.84
N SER A 31 -21.94 10.18 22.94
CA SER A 31 -20.71 10.31 23.70
C SER A 31 -20.01 11.53 23.13
N ILE A 32 -19.98 12.62 23.89
CA ILE A 32 -19.25 13.83 23.52
C ILE A 32 -17.80 13.41 23.51
N VAL A 33 -17.30 13.01 22.33
CA VAL A 33 -15.89 12.72 22.14
C VAL A 33 -15.20 14.05 22.44
N PRO A 34 -14.39 14.13 23.51
CA PRO A 34 -13.78 15.39 23.90
C PRO A 34 -13.02 15.95 22.70
N GLU A 35 -13.26 17.24 22.41
CA GLU A 35 -12.64 17.92 21.28
C GLU A 35 -11.13 17.74 21.36
N ARG A 36 -10.52 17.32 20.26
CA ARG A 36 -9.09 17.01 20.23
C ARG A 36 -8.29 18.30 20.36
N VAL A 37 -7.75 18.55 21.56
CA VAL A 37 -6.93 19.73 21.84
C VAL A 37 -5.49 19.48 21.40
N ILE A 38 -5.00 20.27 20.44
CA ILE A 38 -3.60 20.24 20.00
C ILE A 38 -2.77 21.16 20.92
N PRO A 39 -1.73 20.66 21.59
CA PRO A 39 -0.85 21.49 22.41
C PRO A 39 -0.24 22.64 21.60
N PRO A 40 -0.03 23.84 22.19
CA PRO A 40 0.52 25.01 21.47
C PRO A 40 1.82 24.72 20.72
N ALA A 41 2.70 23.88 21.29
CA ALA A 41 3.96 23.46 20.69
C ALA A 41 3.80 22.67 19.38
N LEU A 42 2.63 22.08 19.13
CA LEU A 42 2.34 21.22 17.98
C LEU A 42 1.39 21.88 16.96
N LEU A 43 0.98 23.13 17.15
CA LEU A 43 0.03 23.81 16.25
C LEU A 43 0.52 23.95 14.79
N HIS A 44 1.83 23.87 14.56
CA HIS A 44 2.43 23.93 13.22
C HIS A 44 2.54 22.55 12.55
N PHE A 45 2.18 21.47 13.24
CA PHE A 45 2.15 20.13 12.66
C PHE A 45 0.86 19.93 11.86
N PRO A 46 0.83 18.92 10.97
CA PRO A 46 -0.40 18.50 10.32
C PRO A 46 -1.51 18.16 11.30
N GLN A 47 -2.77 18.35 10.86
CA GLN A 47 -3.95 18.17 11.70
C GLN A 47 -4.08 16.76 12.26
N ASP A 48 -3.46 15.73 11.68
CA ASP A 48 -3.49 14.36 12.17
C ASP A 48 -2.34 14.00 13.13
N VAL A 49 -1.57 14.97 13.63
CA VAL A 49 -0.48 14.75 14.60
C VAL A 49 -0.95 14.05 15.88
N LYS A 50 -0.28 13.00 16.35
CA LYS A 50 -0.62 12.39 17.64
C LYS A 50 -0.37 13.38 18.78
N VAL A 51 -1.36 13.55 19.66
CA VAL A 51 -1.34 14.54 20.77
C VAL A 51 -1.48 13.89 22.15
N ASP A 52 -1.74 12.60 22.18
CA ASP A 52 -1.93 11.78 23.38
C ASP A 52 -0.66 10.94 23.68
N GLY A 53 -0.45 10.66 24.96
CA GLY A 53 0.68 9.86 25.46
C GLY A 53 1.68 10.66 26.30
N ALA A 54 2.39 9.95 27.17
CA ALA A 54 3.51 10.54 27.92
C ALA A 54 4.61 11.00 26.97
N ASP A 55 5.23 12.15 27.28
CA ASP A 55 6.31 12.73 26.50
C ASP A 55 5.98 13.03 25.02
N ILE A 56 4.70 13.02 24.62
CA ILE A 56 4.30 13.13 23.21
C ILE A 56 4.82 14.41 22.55
N VAL A 57 4.82 15.54 23.26
CA VAL A 57 5.37 16.80 22.73
C VAL A 57 6.87 16.67 22.44
N ASP A 58 7.65 16.09 23.36
CA ASP A 58 9.09 15.89 23.18
C ASP A 58 9.39 14.89 22.05
N MET A 59 8.61 13.81 21.96
CA MET A 59 8.68 12.84 20.88
C MET A 59 8.42 13.48 19.51
N GLN A 60 7.36 14.28 19.39
CA GLN A 60 7.01 14.94 18.13
C GLN A 60 8.07 15.95 17.70
N GLN A 61 8.64 16.72 18.63
CA GLN A 61 9.72 17.65 18.32
C GLN A 61 11.01 16.92 17.90
N ALA A 62 11.33 15.79 18.55
CA ALA A 62 12.46 14.95 18.14
C ALA A 62 12.28 14.35 16.73
N LEU A 63 11.05 13.95 16.37
CA LEU A 63 10.73 13.52 15.01
C LEU A 63 10.79 14.68 14.02
N ALA A 64 10.30 15.87 14.40
CA ALA A 64 10.26 17.04 13.54
C ALA A 64 11.65 17.55 13.16
N ASP A 65 12.64 17.41 14.05
CA ASP A 65 14.05 17.65 13.74
C ASP A 65 14.56 16.81 12.55
N ARG A 66 13.91 15.65 12.31
CA ARG A 66 14.16 14.73 11.20
C ARG A 66 13.13 14.85 10.08
N ASN A 67 12.34 15.93 10.02
CA ASN A 67 11.25 16.10 9.04
C ASN A 67 10.17 14.99 9.14
N LEU A 68 9.98 14.41 10.33
CA LEU A 68 8.98 13.38 10.61
C LEU A 68 7.98 13.86 11.66
N TYR A 69 6.85 13.18 11.75
CA TYR A 69 5.94 13.28 12.88
C TYR A 69 5.18 11.97 13.05
N PHE A 70 4.68 11.74 14.26
CA PHE A 70 3.86 10.60 14.57
C PHE A 70 2.39 10.97 14.40
N ALA A 71 1.67 10.29 13.53
CA ALA A 71 0.26 10.56 13.29
C ALA A 71 -0.63 9.77 14.25
N HIS A 72 -1.85 10.26 14.44
CA HIS A 72 -2.85 9.65 15.31
C HIS A 72 -3.24 8.23 14.87
N ASN A 73 -3.09 7.91 13.58
CA ASN A 73 -3.29 6.57 13.04
C ASN A 73 -2.16 5.57 13.36
N GLY A 74 -1.12 5.99 14.09
CA GLY A 74 0.01 5.13 14.47
C GLY A 74 1.13 5.05 13.43
N ASN A 75 1.07 5.83 12.35
CA ASN A 75 2.13 5.87 11.34
C ASN A 75 3.11 7.01 11.59
N ILE A 76 4.40 6.79 11.28
CA ILE A 76 5.36 7.89 11.14
C ILE A 76 5.27 8.44 9.72
N LYS A 77 5.08 9.76 9.62
CA LYS A 77 4.89 10.46 8.35
C LYS A 77 5.90 11.59 8.20
N MET A 78 6.10 12.03 6.96
CA MET A 78 6.93 13.20 6.68
C MET A 78 6.14 14.50 6.87
N LEU A 79 6.77 15.49 7.54
CA LEU A 79 6.23 16.85 7.64
C LEU A 79 6.22 17.57 6.28
N SER A 80 7.23 17.33 5.46
CA SER A 80 7.33 17.86 4.11
C SER A 80 7.95 16.86 3.14
N THR A 81 7.33 16.69 1.97
CA THR A 81 7.83 15.88 0.85
C THR A 81 8.61 16.70 -0.18
N ALA A 82 8.86 17.99 0.06
CA ALA A 82 9.44 18.90 -0.95
C ALA A 82 10.81 18.47 -1.52
N GLN A 83 11.63 17.78 -0.74
CA GLN A 83 12.92 17.24 -1.19
C GLN A 83 12.78 15.97 -2.05
N CYS A 84 11.64 15.31 -2.00
CA CYS A 84 11.33 14.10 -2.74
C CYS A 84 10.74 14.48 -4.09
N LYS A 85 11.62 14.71 -5.07
CA LYS A 85 11.23 15.13 -6.43
C LYS A 85 10.78 13.95 -7.28
N LEU A 86 9.79 13.21 -6.77
CA LEU A 86 9.26 12.00 -7.36
C LEU A 86 7.77 11.90 -7.03
N ASP A 87 6.93 11.63 -8.03
CA ASP A 87 5.51 11.33 -7.79
C ASP A 87 5.36 9.90 -7.26
N ILE A 88 4.89 9.74 -6.03
CA ILE A 88 4.75 8.43 -5.36
C ILE A 88 3.28 8.03 -5.33
N SER A 89 2.96 6.99 -6.10
CA SER A 89 1.62 6.41 -6.19
C SER A 89 1.52 5.13 -5.37
N ALA A 90 0.50 5.05 -4.51
CA ALA A 90 0.17 3.84 -3.78
C ALA A 90 -0.42 2.80 -4.73
N HIS A 91 0.21 1.64 -4.89
CA HIS A 91 -0.27 0.56 -5.75
C HIS A 91 -1.49 -0.13 -5.10
N ARG A 92 -2.68 0.02 -5.70
CA ARG A 92 -3.96 -0.50 -5.18
C ARG A 92 -4.33 0.03 -3.80
N GLY A 93 -3.93 1.27 -3.48
CA GLY A 93 -4.02 1.84 -2.15
C GLY A 93 -2.82 1.47 -1.26
N ASP A 94 -2.98 1.67 0.04
CA ASP A 94 -1.95 1.38 1.03
C ASP A 94 -1.70 -0.13 1.11
N PHE A 95 -0.46 -0.54 0.88
CA PHE A 95 -0.07 -1.95 0.82
C PHE A 95 -0.32 -2.70 2.13
N ARG A 96 -0.38 -2.01 3.27
CA ARG A 96 -0.65 -2.60 4.60
C ARG A 96 -2.11 -3.00 4.80
N PHE A 97 -3.00 -2.50 3.96
CA PHE A 97 -4.42 -2.82 4.00
C PHE A 97 -4.82 -3.70 2.81
N PRO A 98 -5.92 -4.46 2.91
CA PRO A 98 -6.42 -5.26 1.80
C PRO A 98 -6.64 -4.39 0.56
N GLU A 99 -6.13 -4.83 -0.59
CA GLU A 99 -6.45 -4.17 -1.85
C GLU A 99 -7.97 -4.25 -2.12
N SER A 100 -8.49 -3.39 -3.01
CA SER A 100 -9.94 -3.35 -3.31
C SER A 100 -10.84 -2.94 -2.12
N SER A 101 -10.29 -2.18 -1.17
CA SER A 101 -11.00 -1.73 0.04
C SER A 101 -10.95 -0.20 0.21
N SER A 102 -11.91 0.35 0.95
CA SER A 102 -11.91 1.78 1.30
C SER A 102 -10.78 2.13 2.26
N SER A 103 -10.39 1.21 3.16
CA SER A 103 -9.31 1.43 4.13
C SER A 103 -7.96 1.59 3.44
N ALA A 104 -7.67 0.82 2.39
CA ALA A 104 -6.45 1.00 1.61
C ALA A 104 -6.38 2.37 0.92
N ILE A 105 -7.50 2.85 0.35
CA ILE A 105 -7.56 4.17 -0.29
C ILE A 105 -7.40 5.29 0.74
N ALA A 106 -8.19 5.26 1.81
CA ALA A 106 -8.16 6.28 2.85
C ALA A 106 -6.79 6.33 3.55
N SER A 107 -6.20 5.17 3.87
CA SER A 107 -4.88 5.10 4.49
C SER A 107 -3.79 5.68 3.59
N ALA A 108 -3.79 5.39 2.29
CA ALA A 108 -2.81 5.96 1.36
C ALA A 108 -2.93 7.48 1.24
N LEU A 109 -4.16 8.01 1.22
CA LEU A 109 -4.38 9.46 1.19
C LEU A 109 -3.90 10.11 2.48
N ASN A 110 -4.22 9.51 3.63
CA ASN A 110 -3.74 9.95 4.92
C ASN A 110 -2.22 9.90 4.96
N ASP A 111 -1.56 8.86 4.44
CA ASP A 111 -0.10 8.70 4.46
C ASP A 111 0.68 9.55 3.44
N ASN A 112 0.04 10.60 2.90
CA ASN A 112 0.66 11.61 2.02
C ASN A 112 1.21 11.05 0.70
N PHE A 113 0.65 9.94 0.18
CA PHE A 113 0.92 9.56 -1.20
C PHE A 113 0.44 10.66 -2.16
N ASN A 114 1.18 10.89 -3.24
CA ASN A 114 0.80 11.87 -4.26
C ASN A 114 -0.40 11.38 -5.07
N SER A 115 -0.47 10.07 -5.31
CA SER A 115 -1.62 9.45 -5.93
C SER A 115 -1.94 8.09 -5.33
N VAL A 116 -3.18 7.68 -5.52
CA VAL A 116 -3.64 6.31 -5.22
C VAL A 116 -4.00 5.65 -6.53
N GLU A 117 -3.40 4.49 -6.80
CA GLU A 117 -3.79 3.65 -7.93
C GLU A 117 -4.83 2.64 -7.48
N ILE A 118 -5.83 2.41 -8.32
CA ILE A 118 -6.85 1.38 -8.18
C ILE A 118 -7.11 0.73 -9.53
N ASP A 119 -7.53 -0.53 -9.50
CA ASP A 119 -7.91 -1.28 -10.68
C ASP A 119 -9.43 -1.31 -10.82
N VAL A 120 -9.94 -1.09 -12.04
CA VAL A 120 -11.38 -1.21 -12.31
C VAL A 120 -11.70 -2.27 -13.35
N MET A 121 -12.74 -3.05 -13.04
CA MET A 121 -13.26 -4.13 -13.87
C MET A 121 -14.78 -4.08 -13.98
N LEU A 122 -15.30 -4.64 -15.08
CA LEU A 122 -16.74 -4.82 -15.29
C LEU A 122 -17.20 -6.21 -14.84
N LEU A 123 -18.31 -6.21 -14.11
CA LEU A 123 -19.12 -7.40 -13.84
C LEU A 123 -20.02 -7.73 -15.04
N LYS A 124 -20.68 -8.89 -15.00
CA LYS A 124 -21.61 -9.37 -16.05
C LYS A 124 -22.78 -8.42 -16.29
N ASP A 125 -23.28 -7.79 -15.23
CA ASP A 125 -24.37 -6.79 -15.30
C ASP A 125 -23.89 -5.40 -15.73
N GLY A 126 -22.59 -5.25 -16.01
CA GLY A 126 -21.99 -3.99 -16.44
C GLY A 126 -21.68 -3.02 -15.30
N THR A 127 -21.73 -3.47 -14.04
CA THR A 127 -21.30 -2.68 -12.88
C THR A 127 -19.77 -2.60 -12.82
N TRP A 128 -19.23 -1.40 -12.59
CA TRP A 128 -17.81 -1.18 -12.34
C TRP A 128 -17.42 -1.48 -10.89
N VAL A 129 -16.39 -2.30 -10.69
CA VAL A 129 -15.87 -2.67 -9.37
C VAL A 129 -14.38 -2.34 -9.24
N ASN A 130 -13.93 -2.07 -8.02
CA ASN A 130 -12.51 -1.93 -7.69
C ASN A 130 -11.93 -3.34 -7.52
N HIS A 131 -11.21 -3.85 -8.52
CA HIS A 131 -10.62 -5.19 -8.48
C HIS A 131 -9.57 -5.39 -9.57
N HIS A 132 -8.48 -6.10 -9.23
CA HIS A 132 -7.38 -6.37 -10.14
C HIS A 132 -7.51 -7.67 -10.94
N ASP A 133 -7.89 -8.76 -10.26
CA ASP A 133 -7.79 -10.10 -10.82
C ASP A 133 -9.06 -10.45 -11.60
N SER A 134 -8.91 -11.12 -12.75
CA SER A 134 -10.08 -11.58 -13.53
C SER A 134 -10.93 -12.65 -12.85
N GLN A 135 -10.48 -13.17 -11.70
CA GLN A 135 -11.15 -14.18 -10.91
C GLN A 135 -10.89 -14.01 -9.42
N THR A 136 -11.80 -14.52 -8.59
CA THR A 136 -11.62 -14.59 -7.14
C THR A 136 -10.55 -15.61 -6.73
N GLY A 137 -10.02 -15.48 -5.51
CA GLY A 137 -9.14 -16.44 -4.86
C GLY A 137 -7.99 -15.80 -4.07
N ARG A 138 -7.30 -14.83 -4.68
CA ARG A 138 -6.13 -14.15 -4.08
C ARG A 138 -6.56 -13.04 -3.13
N ALA A 139 -7.07 -11.92 -3.66
CA ALA A 139 -7.47 -10.75 -2.87
C ALA A 139 -8.89 -10.84 -2.29
N THR A 140 -9.79 -11.52 -3.01
CA THR A 140 -11.20 -11.67 -2.64
C THR A 140 -11.62 -13.13 -2.73
N VAL A 141 -12.43 -13.62 -1.79
CA VAL A 141 -12.76 -15.04 -1.66
C VAL A 141 -14.28 -15.20 -1.51
N HIS A 142 -14.84 -16.21 -2.16
CA HIS A 142 -16.22 -16.63 -1.91
C HIS A 142 -16.25 -17.59 -0.72
N TYR A 143 -17.30 -17.57 0.10
CA TYR A 143 -17.39 -18.40 1.33
C TYR A 143 -17.24 -19.91 1.08
N THR A 144 -17.52 -20.39 -0.13
CA THR A 144 -17.33 -21.80 -0.53
C THR A 144 -15.89 -22.16 -0.91
N GLY A 145 -14.97 -21.20 -0.93
CA GLY A 145 -13.59 -21.37 -1.44
C GLY A 145 -13.48 -21.51 -2.96
N LYS A 146 -14.60 -21.67 -3.68
CA LYS A 146 -14.62 -21.77 -5.14
C LYS A 146 -14.22 -20.46 -5.78
N ARG A 147 -13.60 -20.58 -6.95
CA ARG A 147 -13.21 -19.46 -7.80
C ARG A 147 -14.21 -19.18 -8.87
N PHE A 148 -14.38 -17.90 -9.12
CA PHE A 148 -15.38 -17.39 -10.03
C PHE A 148 -14.76 -16.25 -10.83
N LYS A 149 -15.05 -16.21 -12.13
CA LYS A 149 -14.61 -15.12 -12.99
C LYS A 149 -15.48 -13.89 -12.74
N LEU A 150 -14.85 -12.73 -12.57
CA LEU A 150 -15.56 -11.47 -12.31
C LEU A 150 -16.50 -11.09 -13.45
N GLU A 151 -16.08 -11.31 -14.70
CA GLU A 151 -16.89 -11.05 -15.91
C GLU A 151 -18.21 -11.86 -15.97
N ARG A 152 -18.37 -12.87 -15.11
CA ARG A 152 -19.55 -13.74 -15.03
C ARG A 152 -20.42 -13.46 -13.80
N MET A 153 -19.92 -12.68 -12.84
CA MET A 153 -20.64 -12.32 -11.62
C MET A 153 -21.57 -11.13 -11.85
N LYS A 154 -22.66 -11.08 -11.08
CA LYS A 154 -23.46 -9.87 -10.86
C LYS A 154 -23.03 -9.17 -9.56
N LEU A 155 -23.48 -7.92 -9.37
CA LEU A 155 -23.16 -7.13 -8.19
C LEU A 155 -23.54 -7.84 -6.89
N ASN A 156 -24.73 -8.45 -6.82
CA ASN A 156 -25.19 -9.15 -5.62
C ASN A 156 -24.20 -10.27 -5.22
N GLU A 157 -23.69 -11.06 -6.17
CA GLU A 157 -22.69 -12.10 -5.93
C GLU A 157 -21.34 -11.50 -5.51
N PHE A 158 -20.91 -10.42 -6.16
CA PHE A 158 -19.67 -9.72 -5.85
C PHE A 158 -19.67 -9.19 -4.41
N THR A 159 -20.79 -8.63 -3.94
CA THR A 159 -20.90 -8.10 -2.57
C THR A 159 -20.86 -9.18 -1.47
N GLN A 160 -21.05 -10.46 -1.82
CA GLN A 160 -20.92 -11.58 -0.87
C GLN A 160 -19.47 -12.08 -0.74
N LEU A 161 -18.54 -11.55 -1.52
CA LEU A 161 -17.13 -11.88 -1.38
C LEU A 161 -16.57 -11.27 -0.10
N LYS A 162 -15.54 -11.93 0.45
CA LYS A 162 -14.74 -11.44 1.57
C LYS A 162 -13.35 -11.05 1.10
N LEU A 163 -12.80 -10.00 1.70
CA LEU A 163 -11.40 -9.60 1.51
C LEU A 163 -10.47 -10.57 2.26
N ARG A 164 -9.23 -10.67 1.79
CA ARG A 164 -8.17 -11.42 2.45
C ARG A 164 -7.14 -10.48 3.05
N ASP A 165 -6.71 -10.74 4.27
CA ASP A 165 -5.57 -10.06 4.88
C ASP A 165 -4.27 -10.43 4.14
N LYS A 166 -3.43 -9.43 3.87
CA LYS A 166 -2.21 -9.61 3.07
C LYS A 166 -1.07 -10.26 3.85
N ASN A 167 -1.08 -10.18 5.18
CA ASN A 167 0.02 -10.64 6.03
C ASN A 167 -0.17 -12.09 6.45
N ASN A 168 -1.38 -12.46 6.87
CA ASN A 168 -1.67 -13.79 7.42
C ASN A 168 -2.64 -14.63 6.57
N ASN A 169 -3.16 -14.08 5.47
CA ASN A 169 -4.13 -14.72 4.59
C ASN A 169 -5.52 -14.99 5.21
N ASP A 170 -5.85 -14.43 6.37
CA ASP A 170 -7.16 -14.60 6.99
C ASP A 170 -8.27 -13.96 6.15
N LEU A 171 -9.48 -14.52 6.26
CA LEU A 171 -10.67 -13.89 5.72
C LEU A 171 -11.11 -12.77 6.65
N LEU A 172 -11.26 -11.59 6.09
CA LEU A 172 -11.75 -10.43 6.81
C LEU A 172 -13.27 -10.35 6.68
N ASP A 173 -13.94 -9.85 7.72
CA ASP A 173 -15.36 -9.52 7.66
C ASP A 173 -15.60 -8.19 6.91
N GLN A 174 -15.02 -8.08 5.72
CA GLN A 174 -15.09 -6.93 4.83
C GLN A 174 -15.32 -7.43 3.41
N ARG A 175 -16.18 -6.75 2.65
CA ARG A 175 -16.40 -7.05 1.24
C ARG A 175 -15.55 -6.16 0.34
N PRO A 176 -15.23 -6.58 -0.89
CA PRO A 176 -14.69 -5.66 -1.88
C PRO A 176 -15.72 -4.56 -2.25
N ILE A 177 -15.21 -3.44 -2.73
CA ILE A 177 -16.00 -2.24 -3.05
C ILE A 177 -16.23 -2.06 -4.55
N THR A 178 -17.32 -1.38 -4.90
CA THR A 178 -17.56 -0.91 -6.26
C THR A 178 -16.59 0.21 -6.63
N ALA A 179 -16.47 0.53 -7.93
CA ALA A 179 -15.67 1.67 -8.37
C ALA A 179 -16.23 2.98 -7.82
N TYR A 180 -17.56 3.13 -7.76
CA TYR A 180 -18.20 4.32 -7.21
C TYR A 180 -17.90 4.52 -5.71
N GLU A 181 -17.90 3.45 -4.92
CA GLU A 181 -17.49 3.49 -3.51
C GLU A 181 -16.02 3.87 -3.36
N ALA A 182 -15.15 3.38 -4.25
CA ALA A 182 -13.74 3.78 -4.28
C ALA A 182 -13.58 5.27 -4.59
N PHE A 183 -14.32 5.80 -5.56
CA PHE A 183 -14.29 7.23 -5.92
C PHE A 183 -14.81 8.11 -4.79
N SER A 184 -15.88 7.68 -4.12
CA SER A 184 -16.47 8.40 -2.99
C SER A 184 -15.52 8.42 -1.79
N THR A 185 -14.85 7.29 -1.52
CA THR A 185 -13.79 7.19 -0.52
C THR A 185 -12.65 8.15 -0.88
N PHE A 186 -12.16 8.12 -2.13
CA PHE A 186 -11.10 9.01 -2.55
C PHE A 186 -11.47 10.49 -2.39
N ALA A 187 -12.67 10.88 -2.85
CA ALA A 187 -13.16 12.25 -2.76
C ALA A 187 -13.27 12.74 -1.30
N ALA A 188 -13.67 11.86 -0.37
CA ALA A 188 -13.83 12.21 1.04
C ALA A 188 -12.50 12.48 1.77
N PHE A 189 -11.41 11.80 1.37
CA PHE A 189 -10.12 11.85 2.09
C PHE A 189 -9.03 12.63 1.35
N ARG A 190 -9.19 12.91 0.05
CA ARG A 190 -8.13 13.56 -0.75
C ARG A 190 -7.85 14.98 -0.29
N ARG A 191 -6.60 15.38 -0.40
CA ARG A 191 -6.19 16.78 -0.50
C ARG A 191 -6.20 17.23 -1.96
N ALA A 192 -6.14 18.54 -2.19
CA ALA A 192 -6.25 19.12 -3.54
C ALA A 192 -5.14 18.63 -4.50
N ASP A 193 -3.93 18.40 -3.98
CA ASP A 193 -2.74 17.95 -4.71
C ASP A 193 -2.71 16.44 -4.96
N GLN A 194 -3.60 15.66 -4.35
CA GLN A 194 -3.66 14.21 -4.51
C GLN A 194 -4.56 13.79 -5.66
N LYS A 195 -4.13 12.75 -6.40
CA LYS A 195 -4.85 12.24 -7.58
C LYS A 195 -5.18 10.75 -7.51
N LEU A 196 -6.28 10.36 -8.15
CA LEU A 196 -6.66 8.96 -8.33
C LEU A 196 -6.20 8.47 -9.69
N ASN A 197 -5.38 7.43 -9.72
CA ASN A 197 -5.03 6.69 -10.93
C ASN A 197 -6.00 5.51 -11.10
N VAL A 198 -6.81 5.52 -12.14
CA VAL A 198 -7.79 4.46 -12.42
C VAL A 198 -7.25 3.57 -13.54
N GLU A 199 -6.72 2.40 -13.18
CA GLU A 199 -6.28 1.40 -14.15
C GLU A 199 -7.45 0.58 -14.69
N ILE A 200 -7.70 0.65 -16.00
CA ILE A 200 -8.77 -0.15 -16.62
C ILE A 200 -8.23 -1.49 -17.11
N LYS A 201 -8.72 -2.57 -16.50
CA LYS A 201 -8.32 -3.96 -16.82
C LYS A 201 -9.25 -4.65 -17.82
N SER A 202 -10.53 -4.27 -17.86
CA SER A 202 -11.52 -4.87 -18.76
C SER A 202 -11.40 -4.32 -20.17
N ASP A 203 -11.52 -5.20 -21.17
CA ASP A 203 -11.79 -4.75 -22.54
C ASP A 203 -13.27 -4.35 -22.63
N THR A 204 -13.52 -3.11 -23.05
CA THR A 204 -14.87 -2.54 -23.02
C THR A 204 -15.09 -1.54 -24.15
N TYR A 205 -16.35 -1.16 -24.36
CA TYR A 205 -16.79 -0.23 -25.40
C TYR A 205 -16.99 1.19 -24.84
N GLY A 206 -17.08 2.17 -25.74
CA GLY A 206 -17.06 3.59 -25.40
C GLY A 206 -18.15 4.03 -24.41
N GLY A 207 -19.36 3.45 -24.49
CA GLY A 207 -20.46 3.80 -23.58
C GLY A 207 -20.13 3.52 -22.10
N LYS A 208 -19.49 2.38 -21.79
CA LYS A 208 -19.09 2.06 -20.42
C LYS A 208 -17.91 2.89 -19.92
N LEU A 209 -17.02 3.30 -20.82
CA LEU A 209 -15.94 4.25 -20.50
C LEU A 209 -16.49 5.65 -20.22
N LEU A 210 -17.52 6.08 -20.96
CA LEU A 210 -18.21 7.35 -20.73
C LEU A 210 -18.93 7.35 -19.38
N GLU A 211 -19.61 6.24 -19.03
CA GLU A 211 -20.21 6.05 -17.71
C GLU A 211 -19.18 6.18 -16.58
N LEU A 212 -18.03 5.50 -16.73
CA LEU A 212 -16.92 5.56 -15.78
C LEU A 212 -16.38 7.00 -15.60
N ASP A 213 -16.13 7.70 -16.70
CA ASP A 213 -15.63 9.07 -16.66
C ASP A 213 -16.66 10.07 -16.12
N ASN A 214 -17.95 9.88 -16.40
CA ASN A 214 -19.01 10.69 -15.78
C ASN A 214 -19.05 10.50 -14.25
N MET A 215 -18.94 9.26 -13.75
CA MET A 215 -18.87 9.01 -12.31
C MET A 215 -17.68 9.74 -11.66
N LEU A 216 -16.50 9.67 -12.28
CA LEU A 216 -15.30 10.34 -11.76
C LEU A 216 -15.42 11.87 -11.79
N ARG A 217 -15.95 12.45 -12.87
CA ARG A 217 -16.18 13.90 -12.96
C ARG A 217 -17.14 14.40 -11.88
N GLN A 218 -18.21 13.65 -11.62
CA GLN A 218 -19.21 14.02 -10.63
C GLN A 218 -18.72 13.85 -9.19
N THR A 219 -17.96 12.80 -8.91
CA THR A 219 -17.53 12.49 -7.54
C THR A 219 -16.21 13.18 -7.15
N ILE A 220 -15.24 13.26 -8.06
CA ILE A 220 -13.88 13.72 -7.76
C ILE A 220 -13.57 15.08 -8.39
N GLY A 221 -14.16 15.38 -9.56
CA GLY A 221 -13.83 16.57 -10.37
C GLY A 221 -12.63 16.36 -11.30
N LEU A 222 -12.59 17.14 -12.38
CA LEU A 222 -11.71 16.94 -13.55
C LEU A 222 -10.21 16.85 -13.24
N GLU A 223 -9.72 17.58 -12.25
CA GLU A 223 -8.28 17.65 -11.94
C GLU A 223 -7.80 16.54 -10.99
N GLY A 224 -8.73 15.80 -10.38
CA GLY A 224 -8.44 14.88 -9.29
C GLY A 224 -8.18 13.43 -9.69
N TYR A 225 -8.25 13.10 -10.98
CA TYR A 225 -8.04 11.73 -11.45
C TYR A 225 -7.33 11.67 -12.79
N TYR A 226 -6.82 10.50 -13.11
CA TYR A 226 -6.30 10.15 -14.42
C TYR A 226 -6.47 8.66 -14.68
N TYR A 227 -6.25 8.24 -15.93
CA TYR A 227 -6.39 6.83 -16.32
C TYR A 227 -5.05 6.20 -16.66
N SER A 228 -4.96 4.91 -16.42
CA SER A 228 -3.94 4.05 -16.98
C SER A 228 -4.56 2.78 -17.60
N SER A 229 -3.86 2.15 -18.53
CA SER A 229 -4.25 0.83 -19.05
C SER A 229 -3.13 0.18 -19.84
N GLY A 230 -3.06 -1.15 -19.79
CA GLY A 230 -2.27 -1.95 -20.73
C GLY A 230 -2.90 -2.09 -22.12
N ASN A 231 -4.13 -1.57 -22.33
CA ASN A 231 -4.83 -1.62 -23.61
C ASN A 231 -4.85 -0.24 -24.30
N LEU A 232 -4.03 -0.10 -25.35
CA LEU A 232 -3.91 1.16 -26.10
C LEU A 232 -5.22 1.62 -26.75
N GLU A 233 -6.10 0.70 -27.16
CA GLU A 233 -7.40 1.07 -27.73
C GLU A 233 -8.36 1.61 -26.67
N THR A 234 -8.27 1.13 -25.43
CA THR A 234 -9.06 1.67 -24.31
C THR A 234 -8.67 3.11 -24.03
N LEU A 235 -7.37 3.41 -23.97
CA LEU A 235 -6.88 4.79 -23.79
C LEU A 235 -7.24 5.68 -24.98
N TYR A 236 -7.19 5.16 -26.21
CA TYR A 236 -7.61 5.92 -27.39
C TYR A 236 -9.08 6.30 -27.34
N LYS A 237 -9.97 5.36 -26.98
CA LYS A 237 -11.40 5.65 -26.76
C LYS A 237 -11.60 6.69 -25.66
N LEU A 238 -10.87 6.58 -24.55
CA LEU A 238 -10.91 7.57 -23.46
C LEU A 238 -10.45 8.95 -23.89
N ARG A 239 -9.44 9.07 -24.74
CA ARG A 239 -9.02 10.38 -25.27
C ARG A 239 -10.15 11.08 -26.03
N GLY A 240 -10.99 10.31 -26.73
CA GLY A 240 -12.20 10.85 -27.38
C GLY A 240 -13.31 11.27 -26.42
N ILE A 241 -13.37 10.67 -25.23
CA ILE A 241 -14.36 10.97 -24.18
C ILE A 241 -13.92 12.17 -23.34
N ASN A 242 -12.65 12.20 -22.96
CA ASN A 242 -12.05 13.22 -22.12
C ASN A 242 -10.73 13.69 -22.76
N PRO A 243 -10.76 14.79 -23.54
CA PRO A 243 -9.60 15.27 -24.29
C PRO A 243 -8.46 15.79 -23.42
N LEU A 244 -8.72 16.14 -22.15
CA LEU A 244 -7.76 16.82 -21.29
C LEU A 244 -7.13 15.92 -20.23
N VAL A 245 -7.78 14.81 -19.85
CA VAL A 245 -7.26 13.91 -18.80
C VAL A 245 -5.91 13.30 -19.17
N TYR A 246 -5.06 13.07 -18.17
CA TYR A 246 -3.81 12.34 -18.40
C TYR A 246 -4.09 10.85 -18.67
N LEU A 247 -3.37 10.27 -19.64
CA LEU A 247 -3.49 8.85 -20.02
C LEU A 247 -2.13 8.14 -19.93
N GLY A 248 -1.97 7.23 -18.97
CA GLY A 248 -0.77 6.41 -18.80
C GLY A 248 -0.88 5.07 -19.54
N PHE A 249 -0.07 4.86 -20.57
CA PHE A 249 0.02 3.55 -21.22
C PHE A 249 0.96 2.63 -20.45
N ILE A 250 0.43 1.48 -20.00
CA ILE A 250 1.20 0.48 -19.25
C ILE A 250 1.80 -0.52 -20.24
N GLN A 251 3.12 -0.47 -20.42
CA GLN A 251 3.83 -1.51 -21.12
C GLN A 251 3.85 -2.77 -20.26
N GLY A 252 3.60 -3.94 -20.86
CA GLY A 252 3.67 -5.22 -20.15
C GLY A 252 5.03 -5.47 -19.51
N GLY A 253 5.04 -6.24 -18.42
CA GLY A 253 6.24 -6.47 -17.62
C GLY A 253 7.40 -7.06 -18.42
N HIS A 254 8.63 -6.68 -18.03
CA HIS A 254 9.83 -7.19 -18.67
C HIS A 254 9.84 -8.75 -18.63
N PRO A 255 10.26 -9.44 -19.71
CA PRO A 255 10.27 -10.91 -19.77
C PRO A 255 10.91 -11.59 -18.55
N SER A 256 12.10 -11.14 -18.12
CA SER A 256 12.76 -11.67 -16.91
C SER A 256 11.97 -11.40 -15.62
N SER A 257 11.31 -10.25 -15.50
CA SER A 257 10.48 -9.95 -14.32
C SER A 257 9.29 -10.92 -14.26
N ILE A 258 8.69 -11.24 -15.41
CA ILE A 258 7.64 -12.27 -15.54
C ILE A 258 8.18 -13.67 -15.21
N GLU A 259 9.38 -14.03 -15.66
CA GLU A 259 10.00 -15.33 -15.36
C GLU A 259 10.27 -15.51 -13.86
N ILE A 260 10.79 -14.47 -13.20
CA ILE A 260 11.00 -14.47 -11.75
C ILE A 260 9.66 -14.58 -11.02
N LEU A 261 8.65 -13.81 -11.43
CA LEU A 261 7.31 -13.90 -10.84
C LEU A 261 6.75 -15.32 -10.98
N LYS A 262 6.85 -15.95 -12.16
CA LYS A 262 6.45 -17.35 -12.36
C LYS A 262 7.17 -18.31 -11.42
N LYS A 263 8.49 -18.15 -11.27
CA LYS A 263 9.31 -18.99 -10.40
C LYS A 263 8.90 -18.81 -8.93
N ASN A 264 8.73 -17.58 -8.48
CA ASN A 264 8.34 -17.25 -7.12
C ASN A 264 6.93 -17.79 -6.81
N LEU A 265 5.98 -17.63 -7.74
CA LEU A 265 4.66 -18.21 -7.61
C LEU A 265 4.75 -19.73 -7.44
N ARG A 266 5.47 -20.44 -8.33
CA ARG A 266 5.69 -21.90 -8.24
C ARG A 266 6.36 -22.35 -6.95
N ASN A 267 7.25 -21.54 -6.37
CA ASN A 267 7.92 -21.87 -5.12
C ASN A 267 7.02 -21.60 -3.90
N GLY A 268 6.29 -20.49 -3.89
CA GLY A 268 5.31 -20.18 -2.85
C GLY A 268 4.17 -21.19 -2.78
N VAL A 269 3.72 -21.70 -3.94
CA VAL A 269 2.76 -22.81 -4.07
C VAL A 269 3.16 -24.04 -3.25
N LYS A 270 4.46 -24.37 -3.17
CA LYS A 270 4.94 -25.59 -2.51
C LYS A 270 4.86 -25.54 -0.98
N ASN A 271 4.72 -24.35 -0.41
CA ASN A 271 4.86 -24.11 1.03
C ASN A 271 3.56 -23.68 1.72
N ASP A 272 2.41 -23.68 1.02
CA ASP A 272 1.12 -23.27 1.56
C ASP A 272 0.11 -24.43 1.49
N ALA A 273 -0.32 -24.93 2.66
CA ALA A 273 -1.24 -26.05 2.80
C ALA A 273 -2.60 -25.83 2.11
N TYR A 274 -3.11 -24.59 2.08
CA TYR A 274 -4.37 -24.25 1.39
C TYR A 274 -4.18 -24.16 -0.14
N TYR A 275 -2.95 -23.87 -0.57
CA TYR A 275 -2.58 -23.72 -1.98
C TYR A 275 -2.22 -25.07 -2.64
N LEU A 276 -1.65 -26.01 -1.88
CA LEU A 276 -1.36 -27.38 -2.35
C LEU A 276 -2.63 -28.09 -2.86
N ASP A 277 -3.76 -27.92 -2.18
CA ASP A 277 -5.06 -28.50 -2.58
C ASP A 277 -5.64 -27.88 -3.87
N ASN A 278 -5.17 -26.69 -4.28
CA ASN A 278 -5.69 -25.92 -5.42
C ASN A 278 -4.60 -25.59 -6.47
N GLN A 279 -3.44 -26.25 -6.35
CA GLN A 279 -2.20 -25.97 -7.07
C GLN A 279 -2.37 -25.88 -8.58
N HIS A 280 -3.04 -26.87 -9.18
CA HIS A 280 -3.22 -26.96 -10.64
C HIS A 280 -3.98 -25.75 -11.22
N GLN A 281 -4.97 -25.22 -10.50
CA GLN A 281 -5.81 -24.11 -10.97
C GLN A 281 -5.13 -22.74 -10.79
N LEU A 282 -4.29 -22.61 -9.77
CA LEU A 282 -3.46 -21.44 -9.51
C LEU A 282 -2.33 -21.28 -10.52
N GLU A 283 -1.65 -22.38 -10.81
CA GLU A 283 -0.63 -22.44 -11.85
C GLU A 283 -1.22 -22.18 -13.24
N LEU A 284 -2.45 -22.60 -13.52
CA LEU A 284 -3.15 -22.28 -14.76
C LEU A 284 -3.53 -20.80 -14.86
N ALA A 285 -3.98 -20.16 -13.78
CA ALA A 285 -4.35 -18.75 -13.77
C ALA A 285 -3.13 -17.81 -13.84
N ALA A 286 -2.11 -18.09 -13.02
CA ALA A 286 -0.82 -17.43 -13.10
C ALA A 286 -0.15 -17.71 -14.45
N GLY A 287 -0.19 -18.96 -14.91
CA GLY A 287 0.33 -19.40 -16.20
C GLY A 287 -0.35 -18.73 -17.39
N TYR A 288 -1.68 -18.55 -17.36
CA TYR A 288 -2.43 -17.86 -18.40
C TYR A 288 -2.12 -16.36 -18.44
N ALA A 289 -2.16 -15.69 -17.27
CA ALA A 289 -1.79 -14.28 -17.15
C ALA A 289 -0.36 -14.05 -17.69
N THR A 290 0.60 -14.85 -17.24
CA THR A 290 2.01 -14.71 -17.60
C THR A 290 2.36 -15.21 -19.01
N ARG A 291 1.61 -16.17 -19.59
CA ARG A 291 1.74 -16.58 -21.01
C ARG A 291 1.16 -15.50 -21.93
N ARG A 292 0.09 -14.80 -21.52
CA ARG A 292 -0.43 -13.59 -22.19
C ARG A 292 0.54 -12.40 -22.10
N TYR A 293 1.22 -12.20 -20.97
CA TYR A 293 2.26 -11.16 -20.83
C TYR A 293 3.48 -11.45 -21.73
N ARG A 294 3.96 -12.70 -21.80
CA ARG A 294 5.14 -13.06 -22.60
C ARG A 294 4.90 -12.99 -24.12
N SER A 295 3.74 -13.44 -24.60
CA SER A 295 3.45 -13.46 -26.04
C SER A 295 3.11 -12.08 -26.64
N LYS A 296 2.95 -11.05 -25.79
CA LYS A 296 2.58 -9.68 -26.20
C LYS A 296 3.56 -8.61 -25.72
N TYR A 297 4.71 -8.98 -25.15
CA TYR A 297 5.70 -7.98 -24.76
C TYR A 297 6.17 -7.24 -26.02
N LYS A 298 5.93 -5.93 -26.02
CA LYS A 298 6.40 -5.01 -27.04
C LYS A 298 7.06 -3.86 -26.32
N ASP A 299 8.27 -3.54 -26.77
CA ASP A 299 9.04 -2.46 -26.21
C ASP A 299 8.64 -1.12 -26.84
N TYR A 300 8.24 -0.16 -26.00
CA TYR A 300 7.84 1.19 -26.36
C TYR A 300 8.87 2.25 -25.97
N THR A 301 10.10 1.86 -25.61
CA THR A 301 11.16 2.78 -25.15
C THR A 301 11.90 3.53 -26.28
N SER A 302 11.62 3.20 -27.55
CA SER A 302 12.21 3.87 -28.72
C SER A 302 11.47 5.16 -29.09
N SER A 303 12.16 6.14 -29.69
CA SER A 303 11.54 7.40 -30.11
C SER A 303 10.39 7.20 -31.11
N LYS A 304 10.50 6.20 -31.99
CA LYS A 304 9.42 5.84 -32.94
C LYS A 304 8.17 5.34 -32.22
N ALA A 305 8.36 4.49 -31.20
CA ALA A 305 7.25 3.94 -30.42
C ALA A 305 6.60 5.02 -29.55
N ILE A 306 7.39 5.84 -28.85
CA ILE A 306 6.91 7.01 -28.09
C ILE A 306 6.13 7.96 -29.00
N GLY A 307 6.69 8.34 -30.16
CA GLY A 307 5.99 9.20 -31.11
C GLY A 307 4.68 8.59 -31.63
N THR A 308 4.57 7.27 -31.70
CA THR A 308 3.32 6.58 -32.05
C THR A 308 2.30 6.67 -30.92
N LEU A 309 2.73 6.50 -29.67
CA LEU A 309 1.86 6.67 -28.49
C LEU A 309 1.34 8.12 -28.43
N VAL A 310 2.20 9.13 -28.60
CA VAL A 310 1.80 10.54 -28.57
C VAL A 310 0.80 10.88 -29.67
N ARG A 311 1.04 10.43 -30.91
CA ARG A 311 0.08 10.67 -32.00
C ARG A 311 -1.30 10.06 -31.73
N LYS A 312 -1.35 8.93 -31.01
CA LYS A 312 -2.60 8.24 -30.70
C LYS A 312 -3.29 8.77 -29.44
N LEU A 313 -2.51 9.09 -28.40
CA LEU A 313 -3.02 9.43 -27.07
C LEU A 313 -2.93 10.93 -26.75
N GLY A 314 -2.36 11.76 -27.61
CA GLY A 314 -2.15 13.18 -27.38
C GLY A 314 -0.95 13.48 -26.47
N SER A 315 -0.68 14.78 -26.29
CA SER A 315 0.46 15.30 -25.52
C SER A 315 0.34 15.07 -24.01
N ASN A 316 -0.88 15.07 -23.44
CA ASN A 316 -1.10 14.74 -22.03
C ASN A 316 -1.19 13.22 -21.80
N SER A 317 -0.12 12.51 -22.16
CA SER A 317 -0.01 11.07 -21.99
C SER A 317 1.34 10.68 -21.38
N GLY A 318 1.44 9.43 -20.92
CA GLY A 318 2.65 8.89 -20.31
C GLY A 318 2.88 7.43 -20.65
N LEU A 319 4.08 6.95 -20.29
CA LEU A 319 4.48 5.56 -20.43
C LEU A 319 4.88 5.00 -19.05
N HIS A 320 4.23 3.91 -18.66
CA HIS A 320 4.46 3.22 -17.39
C HIS A 320 5.20 1.92 -17.67
N LEU A 321 6.38 1.75 -17.05
CA LEU A 321 7.33 0.68 -17.36
C LEU A 321 7.62 -0.20 -16.15
N ASP A 322 7.79 -1.50 -16.37
CA ASP A 322 8.48 -2.32 -15.37
C ASP A 322 9.88 -1.74 -15.14
N ILE A 323 10.28 -1.64 -13.88
CA ILE A 323 11.54 -1.02 -13.49
C ILE A 323 12.75 -1.64 -14.19
N ARG A 324 12.70 -2.93 -14.55
CA ARG A 324 13.78 -3.58 -15.31
C ARG A 324 13.86 -3.06 -16.74
N SER A 325 12.72 -2.91 -17.42
CA SER A 325 12.67 -2.30 -18.76
C SER A 325 13.18 -0.85 -18.74
N TYR A 326 12.85 -0.10 -17.69
CA TYR A 326 13.34 1.27 -17.49
C TYR A 326 14.86 1.30 -17.27
N SER A 327 15.37 0.52 -16.32
CA SER A 327 16.80 0.49 -15.97
C SER A 327 17.70 0.05 -17.13
N GLN A 328 17.21 -0.81 -18.02
CA GLN A 328 17.93 -1.20 -19.23
C GLN A 328 17.91 -0.13 -20.34
N ASN A 329 16.99 0.83 -20.27
CA ASN A 329 16.75 1.81 -21.32
C ASN A 329 16.72 3.25 -20.78
N LEU A 330 17.69 3.66 -19.96
CA LEU A 330 17.68 4.98 -19.30
C LEU A 330 17.50 6.19 -20.24
N ARG A 331 17.88 6.07 -21.53
CA ARG A 331 17.64 7.09 -22.56
C ARG A 331 16.14 7.30 -22.86
N VAL A 332 15.27 6.40 -22.42
CA VAL A 332 13.82 6.57 -22.55
C VAL A 332 13.34 7.82 -21.83
N LYS A 333 13.96 8.21 -20.71
CA LYS A 333 13.61 9.43 -19.98
C LYS A 333 13.79 10.69 -20.83
N SER A 334 14.97 10.85 -21.42
CA SER A 334 15.23 12.02 -22.28
C SER A 334 14.36 12.00 -23.53
N ARG A 335 14.14 10.83 -24.15
CA ARG A 335 13.23 10.69 -25.30
C ARG A 335 11.78 11.02 -24.94
N ALA A 336 11.24 10.51 -23.84
CA ALA A 336 9.88 10.81 -23.41
C ALA A 336 9.71 12.32 -23.14
N LYS A 337 10.72 12.93 -22.50
CA LYS A 337 10.75 14.37 -22.24
C LYS A 337 10.69 15.21 -23.51
N THR A 338 11.31 14.81 -24.64
CA THR A 338 11.20 15.56 -25.90
C THR A 338 9.78 15.59 -26.46
N PHE A 339 8.90 14.69 -26.01
CA PHE A 339 7.49 14.66 -26.39
C PHE A 339 6.57 15.19 -25.28
N GLY A 340 7.12 15.71 -24.17
CA GLY A 340 6.34 16.12 -23.00
C GLY A 340 5.69 14.96 -22.24
N MET A 341 6.13 13.73 -22.49
CA MET A 341 5.57 12.52 -21.91
C MET A 341 6.19 12.23 -20.54
N LYS A 342 5.35 11.96 -19.54
CA LYS A 342 5.79 11.49 -18.22
C LYS A 342 6.13 10.01 -18.24
N LEU A 343 7.10 9.60 -17.42
CA LEU A 343 7.47 8.21 -17.18
C LEU A 343 7.21 7.80 -15.74
N TYR A 344 6.47 6.71 -15.57
CA TYR A 344 6.32 6.06 -14.28
C TYR A 344 6.95 4.68 -14.34
N THR A 345 7.38 4.18 -13.18
CA THR A 345 7.82 2.78 -13.06
C THR A 345 6.98 2.01 -12.07
N TYR A 346 6.83 0.71 -12.31
CA TYR A 346 6.23 -0.26 -11.40
C TYR A 346 7.13 -1.50 -11.33
N SER A 347 6.82 -2.47 -10.47
CA SER A 347 7.54 -3.74 -10.44
C SER A 347 6.65 -4.95 -10.23
N LEU A 348 6.96 -6.04 -10.94
CA LEU A 348 6.38 -7.36 -10.71
C LEU A 348 7.17 -8.22 -9.73
N ASN A 349 8.29 -7.74 -9.20
CA ASN A 349 9.20 -8.50 -8.34
C ASN A 349 9.29 -7.92 -6.92
N GLY A 350 8.30 -7.12 -6.52
CA GLY A 350 8.16 -6.56 -5.18
C GLY A 350 8.80 -5.18 -4.99
N ALA A 351 8.39 -4.51 -3.91
CA ALA A 351 8.82 -3.15 -3.58
C ALA A 351 10.33 -3.06 -3.33
N ASP A 352 10.92 -4.02 -2.61
CA ASP A 352 12.36 -4.02 -2.33
C ASP A 352 13.20 -4.13 -3.62
N TYR A 353 12.77 -4.96 -4.57
CA TYR A 353 13.44 -5.03 -5.86
C TYR A 353 13.32 -3.71 -6.63
N HIS A 354 12.12 -3.12 -6.68
CA HIS A 354 11.88 -1.82 -7.32
C HIS A 354 12.82 -0.76 -6.73
N GLN A 355 12.83 -0.64 -5.40
CA GLN A 355 13.65 0.29 -4.67
C GLN A 355 15.15 0.07 -4.92
N SER A 356 15.61 -1.19 -4.91
CA SER A 356 17.01 -1.53 -5.20
C SER A 356 17.46 -1.09 -6.60
N GLN A 357 16.55 -1.06 -7.58
CA GLN A 357 16.86 -0.58 -8.91
C GLN A 357 16.90 0.95 -8.95
N LEU A 358 15.97 1.63 -8.27
CA LEU A 358 15.95 3.09 -8.18
C LEU A 358 17.23 3.62 -7.52
N LEU A 359 17.73 2.94 -6.48
CA LEU A 359 18.98 3.29 -5.79
C LEU A 359 20.24 3.20 -6.67
N LYS A 360 20.19 2.46 -7.79
CA LYS A 360 21.29 2.39 -8.76
C LYS A 360 21.29 3.56 -9.74
N LEU A 361 20.26 4.39 -9.72
CA LEU A 361 20.09 5.52 -10.62
C LEU A 361 20.55 6.80 -9.94
N ASN A 362 21.18 7.67 -10.72
CA ASN A 362 21.43 9.03 -10.25
C ASN A 362 20.10 9.81 -10.22
N GLN A 363 19.98 10.86 -9.41
CA GLN A 363 18.73 11.63 -9.28
C GLN A 363 18.18 12.14 -10.63
N ALA A 364 19.05 12.57 -11.56
CA ALA A 364 18.66 13.00 -12.90
C ALA A 364 18.05 11.87 -13.77
N GLN A 365 18.32 10.61 -13.43
CA GLN A 365 17.86 9.40 -14.13
C GLN A 365 16.63 8.76 -13.49
N LEU A 366 16.18 9.21 -12.31
CA LEU A 366 14.93 8.71 -11.70
C LEU A 366 13.73 8.95 -12.64
N PRO A 367 12.70 8.10 -12.63
CA PRO A 367 11.46 8.35 -13.39
C PRO A 367 10.74 9.61 -12.85
N ASP A 368 9.69 10.06 -13.53
CA ASP A 368 8.86 11.17 -13.03
C ASP A 368 7.97 10.71 -11.87
N GLY A 369 7.60 9.43 -11.84
CA GLY A 369 6.89 8.81 -10.73
C GLY A 369 7.12 7.31 -10.57
N VAL A 370 6.66 6.78 -9.45
CA VAL A 370 6.74 5.36 -9.09
C VAL A 370 5.39 4.88 -8.56
N ILE A 371 4.98 3.69 -8.95
CA ILE A 371 3.81 2.99 -8.42
C ILE A 371 4.33 1.84 -7.56
N VAL A 372 4.15 1.94 -6.24
CA VAL A 372 4.89 1.12 -5.27
C VAL A 372 4.02 0.63 -4.12
N ASP A 373 4.45 -0.49 -3.55
CA ASP A 373 3.99 -1.03 -2.27
C ASP A 373 4.96 -0.63 -1.14
N ALA A 374 5.18 0.68 -0.96
CA ALA A 374 6.06 1.26 0.06
C ALA A 374 5.56 2.64 0.48
N THR A 375 5.84 3.06 1.73
CA THR A 375 5.43 4.39 2.21
C THR A 375 6.21 5.51 1.50
N PRO A 376 5.64 6.73 1.39
CA PRO A 376 6.38 7.88 0.88
C PRO A 376 7.64 8.17 1.70
N TYR A 377 7.57 7.97 3.02
CA TYR A 377 8.74 8.08 3.90
C TYR A 377 9.88 7.16 3.44
N LYS A 378 9.62 5.86 3.28
CA LYS A 378 10.64 4.88 2.92
C LYS A 378 11.30 5.20 1.58
N VAL A 379 10.48 5.48 0.56
CA VAL A 379 10.96 5.86 -0.78
C VAL A 379 11.82 7.13 -0.71
N CYS A 380 11.31 8.17 -0.07
CA CYS A 380 12.00 9.46 -0.01
C CYS A 380 13.27 9.40 0.84
N GLN A 381 13.26 8.62 1.92
CA GLN A 381 14.44 8.46 2.78
C GLN A 381 15.56 7.72 2.06
N GLN A 382 15.23 6.64 1.36
CA GLN A 382 16.23 5.84 0.66
C GLN A 382 16.82 6.58 -0.56
N LEU A 383 16.00 7.34 -1.32
CA LEU A 383 16.47 8.02 -2.54
C LEU A 383 17.05 9.43 -2.31
N PHE A 384 16.57 10.13 -1.28
CA PHE A 384 16.89 11.55 -1.06
C PHE A 384 17.37 11.87 0.36
N THR A 385 17.48 10.88 1.25
CA THR A 385 17.88 11.09 2.65
C THR A 385 16.96 12.12 3.34
N ALA A 386 15.66 11.99 3.07
CA ALA A 386 14.63 12.94 3.45
C ALA A 386 14.46 13.20 4.96
N SER A 387 14.93 12.30 5.81
CA SER A 387 14.84 12.39 7.27
C SER A 387 16.21 12.53 7.94
N LEU A 388 17.11 13.28 7.31
CA LEU A 388 18.40 13.63 7.91
C LEU A 388 18.18 14.46 9.20
N PRO A 389 18.73 14.04 10.36
CA PRO A 389 18.62 14.80 11.60
C PRO A 389 19.27 16.18 11.46
N LYS A 390 18.55 17.24 11.81
CA LYS A 390 19.07 18.62 11.79
C LYS A 390 19.83 18.98 13.06
N GLN A 391 19.70 18.19 14.12
CA GLN A 391 20.34 18.37 15.42
C GLN A 391 20.04 19.75 16.07
N ARG A 392 18.84 20.27 15.84
CA ARG A 392 18.37 21.56 16.39
C ARG A 392 17.57 21.37 17.67
N TYR A 393 16.90 20.23 17.83
CA TYR A 393 16.13 19.91 19.02
C TYR A 393 16.94 19.09 20.02
N GLN A 394 16.91 19.50 21.30
CA GLN A 394 17.50 18.77 22.41
C GLN A 394 16.40 18.04 23.19
N ALA A 395 16.34 16.72 23.02
CA ALA A 395 15.29 15.92 23.64
C ALA A 395 15.52 15.71 25.15
N ILE A 396 14.43 15.77 25.92
CA ILE A 396 14.44 15.62 27.38
C ILE A 396 13.99 14.23 27.82
N SER A 397 13.01 13.63 27.13
CA SER A 397 12.48 12.33 27.50
C SER A 397 13.40 11.18 27.08
N THR A 398 13.15 9.98 27.59
CA THR A 398 13.87 8.77 27.16
C THR A 398 13.57 8.44 25.70
N ILE A 399 12.32 8.61 25.24
CA ILE A 399 11.93 8.33 23.86
C ILE A 399 12.48 9.38 22.88
N GLY A 400 12.41 10.66 23.23
CA GLY A 400 12.98 11.73 22.41
C GLY A 400 14.49 11.57 22.28
N ARG A 401 15.20 11.28 23.37
CA ARG A 401 16.65 11.01 23.31
C ARG A 401 16.97 9.81 22.41
N TYR A 402 16.19 8.74 22.49
CA TYR A 402 16.32 7.61 21.56
C TYR A 402 16.18 8.07 20.10
N ILE A 403 15.11 8.79 19.75
CA ILE A 403 14.87 9.29 18.39
C ILE A 403 16.01 10.17 17.89
N THR A 404 16.51 11.09 18.73
CA THR A 404 17.64 11.97 18.36
C THR A 404 18.95 11.19 18.19
N SER A 405 19.11 10.04 18.87
CA SER A 405 20.30 9.19 18.78
C SER A 405 20.30 8.24 17.57
N LEU A 406 19.14 8.02 16.95
CA LEU A 406 19.00 7.07 15.86
C LEU A 406 19.83 7.50 14.64
N PRO A 407 20.61 6.61 14.00
CA PRO A 407 21.33 6.92 12.77
C PRO A 407 20.40 7.30 11.62
N VAL A 408 20.96 7.86 10.55
CA VAL A 408 20.19 8.30 9.37
C VAL A 408 19.47 7.14 8.65
N ASP A 409 19.99 5.92 8.74
CA ASP A 409 19.40 4.73 8.10
C ASP A 409 18.34 4.03 8.95
N ALA A 410 17.91 4.60 10.08
CA ALA A 410 16.82 4.05 10.89
C ALA A 410 15.51 3.97 10.11
N ASP A 411 14.79 2.86 10.24
CA ASP A 411 13.54 2.57 9.53
C ASP A 411 12.33 2.97 10.38
N PHE A 412 11.84 4.20 10.20
CA PHE A 412 10.69 4.70 10.96
C PHE A 412 9.34 4.10 10.54
N ASP A 413 9.25 3.32 9.44
CA ASP A 413 8.03 2.51 9.20
C ASP A 413 7.88 1.42 10.27
N GLN A 414 8.99 1.01 10.90
CA GLN A 414 9.03 0.00 11.97
C GLN A 414 9.23 0.64 13.34
N PHE A 415 8.83 1.91 13.52
CA PHE A 415 9.09 2.67 14.74
C PHE A 415 8.55 2.01 16.01
N GLU A 416 7.30 1.52 16.00
CA GLU A 416 6.73 0.79 17.13
C GLU A 416 7.53 -0.46 17.50
N GLN A 417 7.98 -1.22 16.50
CA GLN A 417 8.83 -2.38 16.73
C GLN A 417 10.21 -1.97 17.28
N MET A 418 10.77 -0.86 16.80
CA MET A 418 12.04 -0.32 17.30
C MET A 418 11.98 0.08 18.78
N LEU A 419 10.84 0.57 19.27
CA LEU A 419 10.68 0.91 20.69
C LEU A 419 10.93 -0.29 21.61
N GLY A 420 10.65 -1.50 21.15
CA GLY A 420 10.94 -2.75 21.85
C GLY A 420 12.43 -3.08 22.01
N TYR A 421 13.30 -2.48 21.21
CA TYR A 421 14.76 -2.72 21.23
C TYR A 421 15.57 -1.55 21.81
N ARG A 422 14.87 -0.52 22.30
CA ARG A 422 15.49 0.72 22.77
C ARG A 422 16.39 0.50 23.98
N GLN A 423 15.95 -0.32 24.94
CA GLN A 423 16.67 -0.50 26.21
C GLN A 423 18.01 -1.20 25.99
N GLU A 424 18.08 -2.07 24.99
CA GLU A 424 19.24 -2.82 24.56
C GLU A 424 20.15 -1.99 23.63
N GLY A 425 19.72 -0.78 23.24
CA GLY A 425 20.49 0.12 22.39
C GLY A 425 20.55 -0.32 20.93
N TYR A 426 19.47 -0.93 20.43
CA TYR A 426 19.33 -1.31 19.03
C TYR A 426 18.25 -0.50 18.31
N TYR A 427 18.29 -0.56 16.99
CA TYR A 427 17.31 0.03 16.08
C TYR A 427 17.18 -0.83 14.82
N ILE A 428 16.08 -0.70 14.10
CA ILE A 428 15.89 -1.37 12.81
C ILE A 428 16.37 -0.41 11.73
N SER A 429 17.25 -0.90 10.86
CA SER A 429 17.78 -0.16 9.72
C SER A 429 17.03 -0.48 8.43
N LEU A 430 16.95 0.50 7.54
CA LEU A 430 16.33 0.38 6.22
C LEU A 430 16.99 -0.65 5.29
N ALA A 431 18.23 -1.04 5.59
CA ALA A 431 19.05 -1.89 4.71
C ALA A 431 19.43 -3.25 5.30
N SER A 432 19.52 -3.38 6.62
CA SER A 432 20.20 -4.54 7.25
C SER A 432 19.49 -5.06 8.50
N GLY A 433 18.22 -4.71 8.71
CA GLY A 433 17.48 -5.15 9.90
C GLY A 433 18.06 -4.55 11.19
N LEU A 434 18.07 -5.32 12.28
CA LEU A 434 18.44 -4.86 13.62
C LEU A 434 19.94 -4.50 13.72
N ARG A 435 20.26 -3.30 14.20
CA ARG A 435 21.61 -2.75 14.35
C ARG A 435 21.78 -2.07 15.71
N SER A 436 23.01 -2.00 16.22
CA SER A 436 23.30 -1.26 17.47
C SER A 436 23.52 0.23 17.20
N ILE A 437 23.00 1.08 18.07
CA ILE A 437 23.16 2.55 18.02
C ILE A 437 24.60 2.95 18.37
N LYS A 438 25.24 2.20 19.29
CA LYS A 438 26.66 2.38 19.61
C LYS A 438 27.46 1.45 18.71
N ARG A 439 28.45 1.98 17.98
CA ARG A 439 29.53 1.13 17.43
C ARG A 439 30.10 0.37 18.62
N ALA A 440 29.91 -0.95 18.67
CA ALA A 440 30.67 -1.76 19.59
C ALA A 440 32.14 -1.41 19.35
N LYS A 441 32.86 -0.93 20.37
CA LYS A 441 34.33 -0.98 20.34
C LYS A 441 34.68 -2.42 19.96
N PRO A 442 35.59 -2.67 19.00
CA PRO A 442 35.99 -4.03 18.69
C PRO A 442 36.36 -4.68 20.03
N LYS A 443 35.63 -5.73 20.43
CA LYS A 443 35.98 -6.50 21.61
C LYS A 443 37.41 -6.95 21.37
N ALA A 444 38.32 -6.62 22.29
CA ALA A 444 39.65 -7.19 22.29
C ALA A 444 39.49 -8.70 22.12
N ALA A 445 40.23 -9.28 21.17
CA ALA A 445 40.14 -10.70 20.87
C ALA A 445 40.26 -11.49 22.18
N VAL A 446 39.16 -12.09 22.61
CA VAL A 446 39.21 -13.06 23.69
C VAL A 446 39.94 -14.25 23.11
N VAL A 447 41.17 -14.47 23.57
CA VAL A 447 41.90 -15.71 23.32
C VAL A 447 41.12 -16.81 24.01
N ILE A 448 40.21 -17.45 23.27
CA ILE A 448 39.55 -18.67 23.71
C ILE A 448 40.62 -19.77 23.68
N LYS A 449 41.03 -20.24 24.85
CA LYS A 449 41.73 -21.53 24.96
C LYS A 449 40.76 -22.59 24.44
N THR A 450 41.08 -23.17 23.29
CA THR A 450 40.37 -24.28 22.67
C THR A 450 40.35 -25.48 23.61
N SER A 451 39.20 -25.74 24.25
CA SER A 451 38.85 -27.07 24.74
C SER A 451 38.27 -27.85 23.56
N SER A 452 38.96 -28.91 23.18
CA SER A 452 38.63 -29.85 22.10
C SER A 452 37.29 -30.55 22.35
N ASN A 453 36.25 -30.18 21.60
CA ASN A 453 35.05 -30.99 21.37
C ASN A 453 34.61 -30.77 19.92
N ILE A 454 35.39 -31.36 19.02
CA ILE A 454 35.17 -31.37 17.57
C ILE A 454 35.11 -32.85 17.18
N ASP A 455 34.13 -33.23 16.35
CA ASP A 455 34.03 -34.59 15.86
C ASP A 455 35.12 -34.92 14.82
N GLU A 456 35.19 -36.18 14.34
CA GLU A 456 36.22 -36.62 13.40
C GLU A 456 36.19 -35.88 12.04
N TYR A 457 35.10 -35.16 11.76
CA TYR A 457 34.90 -34.40 10.53
C TYR A 457 35.05 -32.88 10.74
N GLY A 458 35.44 -32.44 11.94
CA GLY A 458 35.69 -31.03 12.23
C GLY A 458 34.44 -30.21 12.54
N PHE A 459 33.29 -30.85 12.82
CA PHE A 459 32.10 -30.16 13.30
C PHE A 459 32.10 -30.05 14.83
N PRO A 460 31.67 -28.91 15.40
CA PRO A 460 31.49 -28.80 16.84
C PRO A 460 30.38 -29.75 17.30
N ILE A 461 30.67 -30.55 18.33
CA ILE A 461 29.67 -31.46 18.92
C ILE A 461 28.64 -30.60 19.66
N ILE A 462 27.43 -30.51 19.13
CA ILE A 462 26.30 -29.84 19.79
C ILE A 462 25.77 -30.79 20.86
N ILE A 463 25.91 -30.40 22.12
CA ILE A 463 25.28 -31.08 23.25
C ILE A 463 24.05 -30.25 23.59
N ASP A 464 22.85 -30.81 23.42
CA ASP A 464 21.62 -30.14 23.81
C ASP A 464 21.64 -29.85 25.31
N GLU A 465 21.55 -28.58 25.71
CA GLU A 465 21.31 -28.23 27.10
C GLU A 465 19.91 -28.73 27.51
N ARG A 466 19.83 -29.40 28.66
CA ARG A 466 18.53 -29.84 29.23
C ARG A 466 17.65 -28.61 29.45
N VAL A 467 16.54 -28.55 28.74
CA VAL A 467 15.52 -27.51 28.87
C VAL A 467 14.90 -27.58 30.27
N ASP A 468 15.11 -26.53 31.07
CA ASP A 468 14.35 -26.33 32.31
C ASP A 468 12.94 -25.82 31.95
N THR A 469 11.95 -26.69 32.12
CA THR A 469 10.53 -26.41 31.85
C THR A 469 9.80 -25.75 33.02
N GLY A 470 10.49 -25.52 34.16
CA GLY A 470 9.87 -25.06 35.41
C GLY A 470 9.81 -23.55 35.61
N THR A 471 10.56 -22.73 34.88
CA THR A 471 10.78 -21.31 35.26
C THR A 471 10.34 -20.24 34.26
N GLY A 472 9.72 -20.60 33.13
CA GLY A 472 9.00 -19.65 32.27
C GLY A 472 9.81 -18.45 31.75
N LYS A 473 11.15 -18.54 31.67
CA LYS A 473 11.98 -17.46 31.10
C LYS A 473 12.20 -17.65 29.61
N THR A 474 12.07 -16.54 28.89
CA THR A 474 12.28 -16.40 27.44
C THR A 474 13.58 -17.05 26.97
N ILE A 475 13.49 -17.87 25.92
CA ILE A 475 14.62 -18.47 25.23
C ILE A 475 15.40 -17.38 24.49
N ILE A 476 16.65 -17.12 24.88
CA ILE A 476 17.57 -16.28 24.12
C ILE A 476 18.37 -17.20 23.20
N LEU A 477 18.01 -17.23 21.92
CA LEU A 477 18.80 -17.90 20.89
C LEU A 477 20.04 -17.03 20.58
N THR A 478 21.19 -17.45 21.09
CA THR A 478 22.48 -16.84 20.72
C THR A 478 23.00 -17.57 19.49
N LEU A 479 22.85 -16.96 18.31
CA LEU A 479 23.44 -17.53 17.09
C LEU A 479 24.97 -17.43 17.14
N PRO A 480 25.71 -18.49 16.73
CA PRO A 480 27.16 -18.43 16.64
C PRO A 480 27.59 -17.41 15.58
N SER A 481 28.58 -16.58 15.91
CA SER A 481 29.12 -15.56 15.02
C SER A 481 29.82 -16.22 13.83
N SER A 482 29.33 -15.99 12.60
CA SER A 482 30.00 -16.42 11.37
C SER A 482 31.26 -15.58 11.12
N GLN A 483 32.43 -16.15 11.37
CA GLN A 483 33.75 -15.62 10.97
C GLN A 483 34.27 -16.22 9.66
N TYR A 484 33.37 -16.71 8.79
CA TYR A 484 33.74 -17.20 7.48
C TYR A 484 32.89 -16.53 6.40
N ASP A 485 33.32 -15.32 6.02
CA ASP A 485 33.10 -14.76 4.69
C ASP A 485 34.35 -13.93 4.33
N ARG A 486 35.25 -14.55 3.57
CA ARG A 486 36.22 -13.88 2.69
C ARG A 486 35.97 -14.37 1.28
#